data_AF-A0A9P6JMB2-F1
#
_entry.id   AF-A0A9P6JMB2-F1
#
_cell.length_a   1.000
_cell.length_b   1.000
_cell.length_c   1.000
_cell.angle_alpha   90.00
_cell.angle_beta   90.00
_cell.angle_gamma   90.00
#
_symmetry.space_group_name_H-M   'P 1'
#
loop_
_entity.id
_entity.type
_entity.pdbx_description
1 polymer ?
#
loop_
_entity_poly.entity_id
_entity_poly.type
_entity_poly.pdbx_seq_one_letter_code
_entity_poly.pdbx_strand_id
1 'polypeptide(L)'
;MSSSVAKTSDTVDNNKRRCQHCFKRNSKKSPLLVCACKVAFYCDKECQKAEWKTHQKLCKLDKEIKEQIDPNTILANGLPVSNNHEIAKKWSQIHQTLFSVACEMAMDLRTYPSRIDTHLCMIEVSPTFDGTKIPKSKNEIARAFRLESIAILTFEDMMATVPLASEDLKEFLATALQSHRKEAEKYKGQGNKWSGVASIIISIPALHDLRIMASPQKRELCPLMPDWETIVGTILESGGV
;
A
#
# COMPACT_ATOMS: atom_id res chain seq x y z
N MET A 1 21.60 39.00 2.26
CA MET A 1 20.97 38.35 1.10
C MET A 1 20.42 37.01 1.58
N SER A 2 19.13 36.97 1.94
CA SER A 2 18.50 35.78 2.54
C SER A 2 17.81 34.98 1.44
N SER A 3 18.39 33.83 1.08
CA SER A 3 17.78 32.88 0.14
C SER A 3 16.59 32.18 0.77
N SER A 4 15.39 32.43 0.24
CA SER A 4 14.19 31.64 0.52
C SER A 4 14.25 30.32 -0.24
N VAL A 5 14.34 29.21 0.49
CA VAL A 5 14.18 27.86 -0.07
C VAL A 5 12.71 27.65 -0.40
N ALA A 6 12.41 27.48 -1.70
CA ALA A 6 11.07 27.19 -2.18
C ALA A 6 10.62 25.82 -1.69
N LYS A 7 9.49 25.77 -0.97
CA LYS A 7 8.79 24.54 -0.61
C LYS A 7 8.24 23.91 -1.88
N THR A 8 8.81 22.79 -2.30
CA THR A 8 8.26 21.94 -3.35
C THR A 8 6.91 21.39 -2.87
N SER A 9 5.83 21.78 -3.55
CA SER A 9 4.49 21.27 -3.25
C SER A 9 4.35 19.86 -3.81
N ASP A 10 4.34 18.87 -2.93
CA ASP A 10 3.96 17.49 -3.25
C ASP A 10 2.49 17.45 -3.73
N THR A 11 2.27 17.66 -5.02
CA THR A 11 0.96 17.59 -5.70
C THR A 11 0.58 16.14 -6.02
N VAL A 12 0.75 15.23 -5.06
CA VAL A 12 0.00 13.98 -5.07
C VAL A 12 -1.46 14.36 -4.87
N ASP A 13 -2.32 13.98 -5.81
CA ASP A 13 -3.74 14.36 -5.87
C ASP A 13 -4.42 14.16 -4.51
N ASN A 14 -4.56 15.26 -3.78
CA ASN A 14 -4.97 15.24 -2.39
C ASN A 14 -6.38 14.65 -2.24
N ASN A 15 -7.20 14.70 -3.31
CA ASN A 15 -8.56 14.15 -3.34
C ASN A 15 -8.63 12.62 -3.29
N LYS A 16 -7.55 11.90 -3.60
CA LYS A 16 -7.52 10.42 -3.52
C LYS A 16 -7.33 9.91 -2.07
N ARG A 17 -6.87 10.76 -1.15
CA ARG A 17 -6.65 10.39 0.26
C ARG A 17 -7.98 10.22 1.00
N ARG A 18 -8.03 9.26 1.91
CA ARG A 18 -9.20 8.95 2.74
C ARG A 18 -8.80 8.80 4.21
N CYS A 19 -9.71 9.15 5.11
CA CYS A 19 -9.56 8.87 6.53
C CYS A 19 -9.46 7.36 6.77
N GLN A 20 -8.46 6.90 7.52
CA GLN A 20 -8.28 5.47 7.79
C GLN A 20 -9.36 4.89 8.72
N HIS A 21 -10.00 5.74 9.53
CA HIS A 21 -11.05 5.30 10.44
C HIS A 21 -12.44 5.31 9.78
N CYS A 22 -12.86 6.46 9.22
CA CYS A 22 -14.23 6.64 8.71
C CYS A 22 -14.34 6.64 7.19
N PHE A 23 -13.21 6.50 6.47
CA PHE A 23 -13.12 6.43 5.00
C PHE A 23 -13.62 7.66 4.23
N LYS A 24 -13.95 8.77 4.92
CA LYS A 24 -14.28 10.04 4.28
C LYS A 24 -13.10 10.51 3.42
N ARG A 25 -13.41 10.96 2.20
CA ARG A 25 -12.42 11.52 1.28
C ARG A 25 -11.93 12.87 1.79
N ASN A 26 -10.68 13.16 1.49
CA ASN A 26 -10.10 14.47 1.71
C ASN A 26 -10.89 15.53 0.91
N SER A 27 -10.99 16.74 1.46
CA SER A 27 -11.64 17.86 0.77
C SER A 27 -10.87 19.15 1.01
N LYS A 28 -10.99 20.12 0.10
CA LYS A 28 -10.38 21.44 0.29
C LYS A 28 -10.87 22.16 1.55
N LYS A 29 -12.13 21.92 1.96
CA LYS A 29 -12.76 22.55 3.13
C LYS A 29 -12.38 21.88 4.45
N SER A 30 -12.00 20.61 4.42
CA SER A 30 -11.63 19.82 5.59
C SER A 30 -10.48 18.90 5.20
N PRO A 31 -9.23 19.42 5.24
CA PRO A 31 -8.06 18.63 4.91
C PRO A 31 -7.83 17.56 5.97
N LEU A 32 -7.46 16.35 5.53
CA LEU A 32 -7.11 15.28 6.46
C LEU A 32 -5.84 15.60 7.24
N LEU A 33 -5.86 15.35 8.55
CA LEU A 33 -4.68 15.27 9.40
C LEU A 33 -3.78 14.13 8.93
N VAL A 34 -2.47 14.35 9.00
CA VAL A 34 -1.44 13.38 8.62
C VAL A 34 -0.78 12.85 9.89
N CYS A 35 -0.68 11.54 10.04
CA CYS A 35 0.05 10.93 11.14
C CYS A 35 1.57 11.21 11.04
N ALA A 36 2.32 11.06 12.14
CA ALA A 36 3.77 11.23 12.16
C ALA A 36 4.51 10.29 11.17
N CYS A 37 4.02 9.07 10.96
CA CYS A 37 4.53 8.14 9.95
C CYS A 37 4.33 8.62 8.50
N LYS A 38 3.46 9.62 8.28
CA LYS A 38 3.03 10.13 6.97
C LYS A 38 2.38 9.09 6.07
N VAL A 39 1.89 7.97 6.62
CA VAL A 39 1.20 6.89 5.88
C VAL A 39 -0.31 6.92 6.13
N ALA A 40 -0.73 7.19 7.37
CA ALA A 40 -2.13 7.28 7.74
C ALA A 40 -2.67 8.72 7.72
N PHE A 41 -3.93 8.87 7.31
CA PHE A 41 -4.66 10.12 7.23
C PHE A 41 -5.95 10.03 8.04
N TYR A 42 -6.35 11.11 8.72
CA TYR A 42 -7.52 11.15 9.59
C TYR A 42 -8.31 12.44 9.42
N CYS A 43 -9.62 12.43 9.61
CA CYS A 43 -10.41 13.67 9.58
C CYS A 43 -10.01 14.62 10.72
N ASP A 44 -9.78 14.04 11.90
CA ASP A 44 -9.58 14.73 13.16
C ASP A 44 -8.84 13.81 14.16
N LYS A 45 -8.58 14.34 15.36
CA LYS A 45 -7.90 13.59 16.43
C LYS A 45 -8.77 12.46 16.98
N GLU A 46 -10.09 12.50 16.83
CA GLU A 46 -10.99 11.44 17.31
C GLU A 46 -10.86 10.20 16.44
N CYS A 47 -10.91 10.38 15.12
CA CYS A 47 -10.62 9.34 14.14
C CYS A 47 -9.22 8.75 14.33
N GLN A 48 -8.22 9.59 14.61
CA GLN A 48 -6.86 9.11 14.90
C GLN A 48 -6.82 8.26 16.17
N LYS A 49 -7.45 8.69 17.27
CA LYS A 49 -7.49 7.95 18.54
C LYS A 49 -8.24 6.63 18.42
N ALA A 50 -9.35 6.62 17.67
CA ALA A 50 -10.15 5.43 17.44
C ALA A 50 -9.33 4.34 16.70
N GLU A 51 -8.54 4.75 15.71
CA GLU A 51 -7.64 3.86 14.96
C GLU A 51 -6.27 3.64 15.64
N TRP A 52 -5.97 4.34 16.74
CA TRP A 52 -4.62 4.30 17.33
C TRP A 52 -4.25 2.92 17.86
N LYS A 53 -5.21 2.17 18.42
CA LYS A 53 -4.96 0.82 18.94
C LYS A 53 -4.41 -0.14 17.89
N THR A 54 -4.83 0.00 16.63
CA THR A 54 -4.39 -0.81 15.49
C THR A 54 -3.19 -0.17 14.80
N HIS A 55 -3.18 1.16 14.65
CA HIS A 55 -2.14 1.89 13.93
C HIS A 55 -0.84 2.11 14.72
N GLN A 56 -0.86 2.13 16.05
CA GLN A 56 0.33 2.47 16.85
C GLN A 56 1.52 1.55 16.56
N LYS A 57 1.29 0.23 16.50
CA LYS A 57 2.34 -0.75 16.20
C LYS A 57 2.95 -0.48 14.83
N LEU A 58 2.11 -0.25 13.83
CA LEU A 58 2.49 0.16 12.47
C LEU A 58 3.33 1.43 12.45
N CYS A 59 2.89 2.46 13.17
CA CYS A 59 3.59 3.73 13.23
C CYS A 59 4.96 3.60 13.91
N LYS A 60 5.08 2.73 14.92
CA LYS A 60 6.33 2.46 15.62
C LYS A 60 7.30 1.67 14.75
N LEU A 61 6.84 0.59 14.13
CA LEU A 61 7.63 -0.24 13.22
C LEU A 61 8.17 0.59 12.04
N ASP A 62 7.33 1.41 11.41
CA ASP A 62 7.75 2.31 10.33
C ASP A 62 8.80 3.34 10.78
N LYS A 63 8.75 3.79 12.05
CA LYS A 63 9.76 4.68 12.63
C LYS A 63 11.07 3.94 12.89
N GLU A 64 11.01 2.74 13.47
CA GLU A 64 12.17 1.90 13.77
C GLU A 64 12.91 1.47 12.50
N ILE A 65 12.17 1.01 11.49
CA ILE A 65 12.74 0.67 10.17
C ILE A 65 13.46 1.90 9.59
N LYS A 66 12.85 3.09 9.65
CA LYS A 66 13.51 4.32 9.17
C LYS A 66 14.74 4.73 9.96
N GLU A 67 14.79 4.40 11.25
CA GLU A 67 15.94 4.69 12.10
C GLU A 67 17.08 3.69 11.90
N GLN A 68 16.77 2.43 11.55
CA GLN A 68 17.76 1.39 11.26
C GLN A 68 18.34 1.48 9.85
N ILE A 69 17.59 2.02 8.89
CA ILE A 69 18.07 2.24 7.53
C ILE A 69 19.05 3.41 7.53
N ASP A 70 20.33 3.14 7.28
CA ASP A 70 21.27 4.21 6.95
C ASP A 70 20.79 4.87 5.64
N PRO A 71 20.40 6.16 5.68
CA PRO A 71 19.84 6.85 4.53
C PRO A 71 20.81 6.95 3.36
N ASN A 72 22.10 6.71 3.57
CA ASN A 72 23.15 6.71 2.54
C ASN A 72 23.48 5.30 2.01
N THR A 73 22.85 4.25 2.53
CA THR A 73 23.00 2.89 1.97
C THR A 73 22.58 2.93 0.51
N ILE A 74 23.52 2.63 -0.39
CA ILE A 74 23.28 2.58 -1.82
C ILE A 74 22.81 1.18 -2.20
N LEU A 75 21.65 1.09 -2.84
CA LEU A 75 21.08 -0.16 -3.31
C LEU A 75 21.65 -0.55 -4.68
N ALA A 76 21.31 -1.76 -5.15
CA ALA A 76 21.78 -2.29 -6.44
C ALA A 76 21.49 -1.37 -7.63
N ASN A 77 20.44 -0.54 -7.55
CA ASN A 77 20.10 0.45 -8.57
C ASN A 77 20.91 1.76 -8.47
N GLY A 78 21.91 1.84 -7.60
CA GLY A 78 22.78 3.00 -7.44
C GLY A 78 22.12 4.18 -6.71
N LEU A 79 20.97 3.98 -6.06
CA LEU A 79 20.28 5.01 -5.30
C LEU A 79 20.27 4.74 -3.80
N PRO A 80 20.27 5.80 -2.98
CA PRO A 80 20.06 5.65 -1.55
C PRO A 80 18.71 4.97 -1.24
N VAL A 81 18.67 4.13 -0.20
CA VAL A 81 17.43 3.46 0.25
C VAL A 81 16.31 4.47 0.50
N SER A 82 16.64 5.64 1.04
CA SER A 82 15.68 6.71 1.33
C SER A 82 14.94 7.21 0.08
N ASN A 83 15.66 7.51 -1.00
CA ASN A 83 15.09 7.91 -2.29
C ASN A 83 14.18 6.82 -2.86
N ASN A 84 14.65 5.58 -2.85
CA ASN A 84 13.93 4.41 -3.31
C ASN A 84 12.59 4.24 -2.58
N HIS A 85 12.61 4.34 -1.25
CA HIS A 85 11.43 4.24 -0.41
C HIS A 85 10.42 5.38 -0.69
N GLU A 86 10.88 6.61 -0.93
CA GLU A 86 9.99 7.72 -1.28
C GLU A 86 9.29 7.53 -2.63
N ILE A 87 10.02 7.03 -3.64
CA ILE A 87 9.48 6.74 -4.97
C ILE A 87 8.46 5.61 -4.89
N ALA A 88 8.81 4.49 -4.25
CA ALA A 88 7.91 3.35 -4.02
C ALA A 88 6.62 3.77 -3.30
N LYS A 89 6.74 4.65 -2.30
CA LYS A 89 5.58 5.21 -1.58
C LYS A 89 4.67 6.02 -2.50
N LYS A 90 5.22 6.95 -3.29
CA LYS A 90 4.42 7.80 -4.19
C LYS A 90 3.78 6.95 -5.30
N TRP A 91 4.51 6.02 -5.88
CA TRP A 91 4.03 5.10 -6.90
C TRP A 91 2.90 4.21 -6.39
N SER A 92 3.05 3.59 -5.22
CA SER A 92 2.00 2.75 -4.64
C SER A 92 0.71 3.53 -4.33
N GLN A 93 0.83 4.80 -3.96
CA GLN A 93 -0.34 5.69 -3.78
C GLN A 93 -1.04 6.03 -5.11
N ILE A 94 -0.30 6.19 -6.20
CA ILE A 94 -0.87 6.44 -7.53
C ILE A 94 -1.73 5.24 -7.97
N HIS A 95 -1.21 4.04 -7.77
CA HIS A 95 -1.79 2.78 -8.27
C HIS A 95 -2.64 2.03 -7.25
N GLN A 96 -2.96 2.62 -6.09
CA GLN A 96 -3.72 1.95 -5.02
C GLN A 96 -5.05 1.34 -5.52
N THR A 97 -5.75 2.03 -6.42
CA THR A 97 -7.03 1.54 -6.97
C THR A 97 -6.81 0.35 -7.91
N LEU A 98 -5.76 0.40 -8.74
CA LEU A 98 -5.38 -0.70 -9.62
C LEU A 98 -5.05 -1.95 -8.80
N PHE A 99 -4.26 -1.81 -7.74
CA PHE A 99 -3.90 -2.94 -6.88
C PHE A 99 -5.10 -3.54 -6.14
N SER A 100 -6.09 -2.72 -5.76
CA SER A 100 -7.35 -3.25 -5.23
C SER A 100 -8.04 -4.18 -6.23
N VAL A 101 -8.20 -3.72 -7.48
CA VAL A 101 -8.84 -4.49 -8.54
C VAL A 101 -8.05 -5.76 -8.82
N ALA A 102 -6.73 -5.65 -8.98
CA ALA A 102 -5.83 -6.76 -9.22
C ALA A 102 -5.96 -7.84 -8.13
N CYS A 103 -6.01 -7.41 -6.86
CA CYS A 103 -6.19 -8.30 -5.71
C CYS A 103 -7.55 -8.99 -5.69
N GLU A 104 -8.63 -8.28 -6.03
CA GLU A 104 -9.97 -8.86 -6.18
C GLU A 104 -10.01 -9.95 -7.26
N MET A 105 -9.35 -9.69 -8.40
CA MET A 105 -9.27 -10.62 -9.54
C MET A 105 -8.40 -11.83 -9.20
N ALA A 106 -7.19 -11.60 -8.69
CA ALA A 106 -6.25 -12.65 -8.33
C ALA A 106 -6.92 -13.64 -7.36
N MET A 107 -7.50 -13.13 -6.26
CA MET A 107 -8.12 -14.00 -5.27
C MET A 107 -9.47 -14.58 -5.73
N ASP A 108 -10.03 -14.12 -6.85
CA ASP A 108 -11.39 -14.43 -7.30
C ASP A 108 -12.40 -14.30 -6.16
N LEU A 109 -12.46 -13.10 -5.55
CA LEU A 109 -13.32 -12.85 -4.39
C LEU A 109 -14.82 -12.96 -4.70
N ARG A 110 -15.20 -12.98 -5.98
CA ARG A 110 -16.59 -13.17 -6.41
C ARG A 110 -17.00 -14.63 -6.24
N THR A 111 -16.14 -15.56 -6.63
CA THR A 111 -16.39 -17.01 -6.46
C THR A 111 -16.01 -17.47 -5.05
N TYR A 112 -14.92 -16.94 -4.48
CA TYR A 112 -14.34 -17.38 -3.22
C TYR A 112 -14.19 -16.21 -2.21
N PRO A 113 -15.29 -15.63 -1.71
CA PRO A 113 -15.24 -14.48 -0.81
C PRO A 113 -14.46 -14.75 0.49
N SER A 114 -14.43 -15.99 0.97
CA SER A 114 -13.67 -16.38 2.18
C SER A 114 -12.16 -16.25 2.03
N ARG A 115 -11.63 -16.12 0.81
CA ARG A 115 -10.20 -15.90 0.58
C ARG A 115 -9.72 -14.58 1.17
N ILE A 116 -10.60 -13.60 1.34
CA ILE A 116 -10.23 -12.34 1.98
C ILE A 116 -9.75 -12.50 3.43
N ASP A 117 -10.19 -13.55 4.11
CA ASP A 117 -9.88 -13.85 5.52
C ASP A 117 -8.71 -14.83 5.69
N THR A 118 -8.25 -15.43 4.59
CA THR A 118 -7.29 -16.55 4.61
C THR A 118 -6.10 -16.37 3.69
N HIS A 119 -6.23 -15.52 2.67
CA HIS A 119 -5.22 -15.29 1.64
C HIS A 119 -4.83 -13.81 1.57
N LEU A 120 -3.68 -13.58 0.95
CA LEU A 120 -3.17 -12.28 0.56
C LEU A 120 -2.79 -12.28 -0.91
N CYS A 121 -2.83 -11.10 -1.52
CA CYS A 121 -2.28 -10.86 -2.83
C CYS A 121 -0.89 -10.25 -2.68
N MET A 122 0.14 -10.97 -3.15
CA MET A 122 1.50 -10.48 -3.24
C MET A 122 1.76 -9.99 -4.66
N ILE A 123 2.17 -8.73 -4.79
CA ILE A 123 2.51 -8.09 -6.06
C ILE A 123 4.02 -7.82 -6.02
N GLU A 124 4.76 -8.50 -6.88
CA GLU A 124 6.20 -8.31 -6.99
C GLU A 124 6.50 -7.35 -8.13
N VAL A 125 7.31 -6.34 -7.85
CA VAL A 125 7.72 -5.35 -8.84
C VAL A 125 9.21 -5.08 -8.79
N SER A 126 9.77 -4.64 -9.91
CA SER A 126 11.16 -4.18 -10.00
C SER A 126 11.24 -2.72 -10.45
N PRO A 127 12.25 -1.96 -9.99
CA PRO A 127 12.44 -0.59 -10.43
C PRO A 127 12.84 -0.55 -11.92
N THR A 128 12.31 0.42 -12.65
CA THR A 128 12.70 0.72 -14.04
C THR A 128 13.61 1.96 -14.14
N PHE A 129 14.24 2.31 -13.03
CA PHE A 129 15.09 3.49 -12.87
C PHE A 129 16.33 3.15 -12.04
N ASP A 130 17.32 4.02 -12.13
CA ASP A 130 18.61 3.90 -11.44
C ASP A 130 19.13 5.27 -10.97
N GLY A 131 20.37 5.28 -10.45
CA GLY A 131 21.09 6.47 -10.01
C GLY A 131 21.21 7.59 -11.06
N THR A 132 21.11 7.27 -12.35
CA THR A 132 21.26 8.23 -13.45
C THR A 132 19.94 8.92 -13.80
N LYS A 133 18.81 8.24 -13.62
CA LYS A 133 17.49 8.72 -14.03
C LYS A 133 16.43 8.55 -12.94
N ILE A 134 16.51 9.40 -11.93
CA ILE A 134 15.56 9.41 -10.81
C ILE A 134 14.20 9.97 -11.27
N PRO A 135 13.09 9.22 -11.13
CA PRO A 135 11.74 9.72 -11.40
C PRO A 135 11.39 10.92 -10.51
N LYS A 136 10.99 12.05 -11.11
CA LYS A 136 10.67 13.28 -10.36
C LYS A 136 9.23 13.74 -10.56
N SER A 137 8.73 13.65 -11.79
CA SER A 137 7.36 14.02 -12.11
C SER A 137 6.37 12.91 -11.73
N LYS A 138 5.10 13.28 -11.55
CA LYS A 138 4.03 12.30 -11.28
C LYS A 138 3.95 11.21 -12.35
N ASN A 139 4.14 11.56 -13.62
CA ASN A 139 4.10 10.63 -14.74
C ASN A 139 5.29 9.66 -14.73
N GLU A 140 6.50 10.14 -14.44
CA GLU A 140 7.67 9.27 -14.31
C GLU A 140 7.52 8.34 -13.10
N ILE A 141 7.04 8.86 -11.96
CA ILE A 141 6.80 8.06 -10.76
C ILE A 141 5.74 6.98 -11.04
N ALA A 142 4.68 7.28 -11.80
CA ALA A 142 3.66 6.30 -12.17
C ALA A 142 4.25 5.11 -12.97
N ARG A 143 5.37 5.32 -13.67
CA ARG A 143 6.06 4.33 -14.50
C ARG A 143 7.33 3.78 -13.86
N ALA A 144 7.58 4.08 -12.59
CA ALA A 144 8.85 3.79 -11.93
C ALA A 144 9.08 2.30 -11.65
N PHE A 145 8.05 1.46 -11.79
CA PHE A 145 8.15 0.04 -11.50
C PHE A 145 7.44 -0.79 -12.55
N ARG A 146 8.01 -1.95 -12.86
CA ARG A 146 7.44 -2.98 -13.74
C ARG A 146 6.89 -4.13 -12.90
N LEU A 147 5.77 -4.69 -13.32
CA LEU A 147 5.22 -5.90 -12.72
C LEU A 147 6.11 -7.10 -13.07
N GLU A 148 6.49 -7.89 -12.06
CA GLU A 148 7.18 -9.17 -12.27
C GLU A 148 6.23 -10.33 -12.09
N SER A 149 5.46 -10.33 -11.01
CA SER A 149 4.53 -11.40 -10.71
C SER A 149 3.39 -10.95 -9.79
N ILE A 150 2.29 -11.68 -9.82
CA ILE A 150 1.23 -11.59 -8.82
C ILE A 150 0.98 -13.00 -8.32
N ALA A 151 1.09 -13.17 -7.00
CA ALA A 151 0.89 -14.45 -6.34
C ALA A 151 -0.19 -14.32 -5.27
N ILE A 152 -0.93 -15.41 -5.08
CA ILE A 152 -1.86 -15.56 -3.97
C ILE A 152 -1.18 -16.46 -2.96
N LEU A 153 -0.99 -15.98 -1.74
CA LEU A 153 -0.42 -16.76 -0.66
C LEU A 153 -1.46 -16.91 0.44
N THR A 154 -1.47 -18.04 1.13
CA THR A 154 -2.17 -18.09 2.42
C THR A 154 -1.37 -17.30 3.45
N PHE A 155 -2.02 -16.91 4.55
CA PHE A 155 -1.28 -16.29 5.65
C PHE A 155 -0.25 -17.23 6.27
N GLU A 156 -0.53 -18.53 6.30
CA GLU A 156 0.41 -19.53 6.78
C GLU A 156 1.64 -19.60 5.87
N ASP A 157 1.42 -19.67 4.55
CA ASP A 157 2.51 -19.69 3.56
C ASP A 157 3.36 -18.43 3.65
N MET A 158 2.74 -17.26 3.79
CA MET A 158 3.48 -16.00 3.96
C MET A 158 4.35 -16.03 5.21
N MET A 159 3.80 -16.44 6.34
CA MET A 159 4.54 -16.49 7.60
C MET A 159 5.70 -17.50 7.54
N ALA A 160 5.55 -18.57 6.74
CA ALA A 160 6.61 -19.53 6.48
C ALA A 160 7.67 -19.02 5.47
N THR A 161 7.26 -18.22 4.48
CA THR A 161 8.14 -17.67 3.43
C THR A 161 8.84 -16.37 3.82
N VAL A 162 8.56 -15.79 4.99
CA VAL A 162 9.42 -14.76 5.59
C VAL A 162 10.30 -15.33 6.72
N PRO A 163 11.23 -16.29 6.45
CA PRO A 163 12.14 -16.82 7.46
C PRO A 163 13.17 -15.78 7.94
N LEU A 164 13.27 -14.63 7.27
CA LEU A 164 14.11 -13.48 7.66
C LEU A 164 13.33 -12.29 8.24
N ALA A 165 12.00 -12.43 8.42
CA ALA A 165 11.22 -11.41 9.11
C ALA A 165 11.67 -11.35 10.57
N SER A 166 11.90 -10.15 11.08
CA SER A 166 11.92 -9.95 12.53
C SER A 166 10.60 -10.48 13.12
N GLU A 167 10.65 -10.97 14.35
CA GLU A 167 9.43 -11.35 15.09
C GLU A 167 8.41 -10.19 15.14
N ASP A 168 8.89 -8.94 15.09
CA ASP A 168 8.05 -7.75 14.97
C ASP A 168 7.23 -7.71 13.67
N LEU A 169 7.81 -8.09 12.52
CA LEU A 169 7.09 -8.15 11.25
C LEU A 169 6.04 -9.27 11.25
N LYS A 170 6.36 -10.42 11.87
CA LYS A 170 5.40 -11.52 12.07
C LYS A 170 4.24 -11.10 12.96
N GLU A 171 4.52 -10.49 14.11
CA GLU A 171 3.50 -9.98 15.02
C GLU A 171 2.67 -8.87 14.37
N PHE A 172 3.31 -8.02 13.57
CA PHE A 172 2.64 -6.98 12.81
C PHE A 172 1.67 -7.57 11.78
N LEU A 173 2.12 -8.53 10.96
CA LEU A 173 1.26 -9.24 10.01
C LEU A 173 0.08 -9.85 10.76
N ALA A 174 0.32 -10.62 11.82
CA ALA A 174 -0.74 -11.22 12.62
C ALA A 174 -1.75 -10.19 13.16
N THR A 175 -1.27 -9.05 13.66
CA THR A 175 -2.13 -7.96 14.17
C THR A 175 -2.95 -7.31 13.06
N ALA A 176 -2.34 -7.00 11.91
CA ALA A 176 -3.02 -6.40 10.78
C ALA A 176 -4.14 -7.32 10.27
N LEU A 177 -3.86 -8.62 10.20
CA LEU A 177 -4.81 -9.64 9.79
C LEU A 177 -5.96 -9.79 10.77
N GLN A 178 -5.68 -9.81 12.08
CA GLN A 178 -6.74 -9.83 13.08
C GLN A 178 -7.63 -8.59 12.97
N SER A 179 -7.05 -7.42 12.70
CA SER A 179 -7.80 -6.19 12.47
C SER A 179 -8.68 -6.28 11.23
N HIS A 180 -8.15 -6.78 10.11
CA HIS A 180 -8.90 -6.95 8.87
C HIS A 180 -10.06 -7.94 9.04
N ARG A 181 -9.83 -9.07 9.72
CA ARG A 181 -10.89 -10.03 10.06
C ARG A 181 -11.99 -9.41 10.93
N LYS A 182 -11.60 -8.69 11.99
CA LYS A 182 -12.57 -7.99 12.86
C LYS A 182 -13.38 -6.95 12.10
N GLU A 183 -12.74 -6.25 11.16
CA GLU A 183 -13.45 -5.30 10.30
C GLU A 183 -14.38 -6.03 9.35
N ALA A 184 -13.96 -7.12 8.69
CA ALA A 184 -14.79 -7.94 7.82
C ALA A 184 -16.03 -8.50 8.54
N GLU A 185 -15.88 -8.96 9.79
CA GLU A 185 -16.98 -9.44 10.63
C GLU A 185 -18.08 -8.40 10.83
N LYS A 186 -17.76 -7.10 10.96
CA LYS A 186 -18.78 -6.04 11.12
C LYS A 186 -19.76 -5.95 9.95
N TYR A 187 -19.38 -6.48 8.79
CA TYR A 187 -20.18 -6.41 7.58
C TYR A 187 -20.70 -7.78 7.13
N LYS A 188 -20.36 -8.88 7.84
CA LYS A 188 -20.99 -10.18 7.60
C LYS A 188 -22.50 -10.05 7.84
N GLY A 189 -23.30 -10.47 6.85
CA GLY A 189 -24.75 -10.40 6.91
C GLY A 189 -25.40 -9.13 6.32
N GLN A 190 -24.63 -8.12 5.86
CA GLN A 190 -25.19 -6.92 5.20
C GLN A 190 -25.55 -7.13 3.70
N GLY A 191 -25.71 -8.38 3.26
CA GLY A 191 -25.95 -8.77 1.86
C GLY A 191 -24.70 -8.63 0.97
N ASN A 192 -24.83 -8.95 -0.32
CA ASN A 192 -23.74 -9.01 -1.33
C ASN A 192 -22.99 -7.68 -1.61
N LYS A 193 -23.14 -6.66 -0.76
CA LYS A 193 -22.59 -5.31 -0.98
C LYS A 193 -21.21 -5.08 -0.36
N TRP A 194 -20.71 -6.03 0.45
CA TRP A 194 -19.41 -5.87 1.10
C TRP A 194 -18.67 -7.20 1.17
N SER A 195 -17.46 -7.22 0.61
CA SER A 195 -16.60 -8.41 0.59
C SER A 195 -15.48 -8.37 1.63
N GLY A 196 -15.27 -7.26 2.36
CA GLY A 196 -14.26 -7.16 3.41
C GLY A 196 -13.12 -6.18 3.12
N VAL A 197 -11.98 -6.36 3.79
CA VAL A 197 -10.73 -5.64 3.54
C VAL A 197 -9.68 -6.61 3.01
N ALA A 198 -9.29 -6.47 1.75
CA ALA A 198 -8.25 -7.30 1.16
C ALA A 198 -6.86 -6.81 1.59
N SER A 199 -5.98 -7.75 1.96
CA SER A 199 -4.59 -7.46 2.28
C SER A 199 -3.74 -7.58 1.02
N ILE A 200 -3.07 -6.49 0.64
CA ILE A 200 -2.16 -6.45 -0.50
C ILE A 200 -0.75 -6.23 0.03
N ILE A 201 0.17 -7.09 -0.39
CA ILE A 201 1.59 -6.95 -0.13
C ILE A 201 2.28 -6.57 -1.43
N ILE A 202 2.97 -5.44 -1.44
CA ILE A 202 3.87 -5.06 -2.53
C ILE A 202 5.28 -5.40 -2.08
N SER A 203 5.92 -6.31 -2.80
CA SER A 203 7.32 -6.68 -2.62
C SER A 203 8.17 -6.02 -3.68
N ILE A 204 9.24 -5.36 -3.25
CA ILE A 204 10.27 -4.83 -4.14
C ILE A 204 11.60 -5.44 -3.71
N PRO A 205 11.92 -6.68 -4.13
CA PRO A 205 13.08 -7.41 -3.62
C PRO A 205 14.39 -6.63 -3.80
N ALA A 206 14.55 -5.98 -4.95
CA ALA A 206 15.71 -5.15 -5.26
C ALA A 206 15.93 -3.97 -4.29
N LEU A 207 14.87 -3.56 -3.57
CA LEU A 207 14.91 -2.45 -2.61
C LEU A 207 14.76 -2.89 -1.16
N HIS A 208 14.59 -4.20 -0.90
CA HIS A 208 14.18 -4.74 0.40
C HIS A 208 12.97 -3.98 1.00
N ASP A 209 12.05 -3.48 0.15
CA ASP A 209 10.86 -2.74 0.59
C ASP A 209 9.64 -3.67 0.54
N LEU A 210 8.89 -3.70 1.64
CA LEU A 210 7.66 -4.47 1.80
C LEU A 210 6.55 -3.52 2.24
N ARG A 211 5.47 -3.42 1.46
CA ARG A 211 4.35 -2.53 1.77
C ARG A 211 3.06 -3.30 1.91
N ILE A 212 2.35 -3.03 3.00
CA ILE A 212 1.01 -3.58 3.23
C ILE A 212 -0.03 -2.51 2.99
N MET A 213 -1.02 -2.83 2.16
CA MET A 213 -2.17 -1.98 1.93
C MET A 213 -3.45 -2.73 2.28
N ALA A 214 -4.37 -1.99 2.88
CA ALA A 214 -5.76 -2.39 3.06
C ALA A 214 -6.58 -1.82 1.91
N SER A 215 -7.33 -2.67 1.20
CA SER A 215 -8.34 -2.18 0.27
C SER A 215 -9.76 -2.40 0.81
N PRO A 216 -10.46 -1.32 1.23
CA PRO A 216 -11.84 -1.44 1.68
C PRO A 216 -12.78 -1.62 0.47
N GLN A 217 -13.49 -2.75 0.45
CA GLN A 217 -14.41 -3.10 -0.64
C GLN A 217 -15.82 -2.56 -0.38
N LYS A 218 -16.02 -1.24 -0.49
CA LYS A 218 -17.35 -0.58 -0.42
C LYS A 218 -18.10 -0.53 -1.76
N ARG A 219 -17.71 -1.35 -2.73
CA ARG A 219 -18.24 -1.32 -4.09
C ARG A 219 -18.62 -2.72 -4.54
N GLU A 220 -19.47 -2.80 -5.55
CA GLU A 220 -19.73 -4.05 -6.25
C GLU A 220 -18.43 -4.61 -6.83
N LEU A 221 -18.19 -5.90 -6.62
CA LEU A 221 -17.00 -6.59 -7.13
C LEU A 221 -16.98 -6.48 -8.66
N CYS A 222 -15.84 -6.10 -9.22
CA CYS A 222 -15.66 -6.08 -10.67
C CYS A 222 -15.93 -7.48 -11.26
N PRO A 223 -16.51 -7.57 -12.48
CA PRO A 223 -16.58 -8.84 -13.20
C PRO A 223 -15.18 -9.42 -13.42
N LEU A 224 -15.05 -10.75 -13.39
CA LEU A 224 -13.78 -11.42 -13.66
C LEU A 224 -13.33 -11.08 -15.09
N MET A 225 -12.09 -10.60 -15.22
CA MET A 225 -11.47 -10.27 -16.50
C MET A 225 -10.37 -11.31 -16.77
N PRO A 226 -10.47 -12.17 -17.80
CA PRO A 226 -9.48 -13.23 -18.03
C PRO A 226 -8.04 -12.72 -18.18
N ASP A 227 -7.86 -11.57 -18.83
CA ASP A 227 -6.53 -11.00 -19.13
C ASP A 227 -6.12 -9.90 -18.13
N TRP A 228 -6.63 -9.95 -16.90
CA TRP A 228 -6.44 -8.88 -15.92
C TRP A 228 -4.95 -8.64 -15.58
N GLU A 229 -4.12 -9.68 -15.56
CA GLU A 229 -2.68 -9.55 -15.29
C GLU A 229 -1.97 -8.73 -16.36
N THR A 230 -2.24 -9.04 -17.63
CA THR A 230 -1.70 -8.29 -18.78
C THR A 230 -2.14 -6.83 -18.74
N ILE A 231 -3.39 -6.57 -18.37
CA ILE A 231 -3.92 -5.20 -18.24
C ILE A 231 -3.22 -4.45 -17.10
N VAL A 232 -3.03 -5.08 -15.93
CA VAL A 232 -2.31 -4.47 -14.81
C VAL A 232 -0.87 -4.14 -15.22
N GLY A 233 -0.16 -5.08 -15.84
CA GLY A 233 1.20 -4.86 -16.35
C GLY A 233 1.26 -3.68 -17.33
N THR A 234 0.36 -3.66 -18.32
CA THR A 234 0.27 -2.60 -19.33
C THR A 234 0.04 -1.23 -18.69
N ILE A 235 -0.89 -1.13 -17.73
CA ILE A 235 -1.19 0.14 -17.03
C ILE A 235 0.02 0.65 -16.24
N LEU A 236 0.75 -0.25 -15.56
CA LEU A 236 1.94 0.11 -14.81
C LEU A 236 3.06 0.63 -15.73
N GLU A 237 3.28 -0.03 -16.87
CA GLU A 237 4.28 0.38 -17.86
C GLU A 237 3.93 1.71 -18.56
N SER A 238 2.65 1.90 -18.89
CA SER A 238 2.17 3.13 -19.51
C SER A 238 2.03 4.29 -18.53
N GLY A 239 1.95 4.00 -17.23
CA GLY A 239 1.67 4.98 -16.18
C GLY A 239 0.22 5.46 -16.20
N GLY A 240 -0.73 4.61 -16.59
CA GLY A 240 -2.16 4.95 -16.53
C GLY A 240 -2.61 5.17 -15.08
N VAL A 241 -3.41 6.22 -14.84
CA VAL A 241 -3.82 6.68 -13.48
C VAL A 241 -5.33 6.90 -13.37
#